data_AF-A0ABD2N1J3-F1
#
_entry.id   AF-A0ABD2N1J3-F1
#
_cell.length_a   1.000
_cell.length_b   1.000
_cell.length_c   1.000
_cell.angle_alpha   90.00
_cell.angle_beta   90.00
_cell.angle_gamma   90.00
#
_symmetry.space_group_name_H-M   'P 1'
#
loop_
_entity.id
_entity.type
_entity.pdbx_description
1 polymer ?
#
loop_
_entity_poly.entity_id
_entity_poly.type
_entity_poly.pdbx_seq_one_letter_code
_entity_poly.pdbx_strand_id
1 'polypeptide(L)'
;MENFQEKFKLDRLNSKVNTFSLSKLKYHEHIQKVKQLKIMDQKESNDLRFLKRYDVIEVNSISKLIHLVTEQENLKYYVFDEELYEVLFEAHTLTGHGGRDRMIKQ
;
A
#
# COMPACT_ATOMS: atom_id res chain seq x y z
N MET A 1 7.42 -25.09 13.89
CA MET A 1 6.61 -24.72 12.71
C MET A 1 7.09 -23.36 12.28
N GLU A 2 7.30 -23.10 10.98
CA GLU A 2 7.57 -21.73 10.52
C GLU A 2 6.34 -20.87 10.80
N ASN A 3 6.52 -19.71 11.42
CA ASN A 3 5.45 -18.73 11.52
C ASN A 3 5.15 -18.21 10.10
N PHE A 4 3.89 -18.25 9.67
CA PHE A 4 3.48 -17.79 8.34
C PHE A 4 3.92 -16.34 8.08
N GLN A 5 3.96 -15.49 9.12
CA GLN A 5 4.45 -14.11 9.03
C GLN A 5 5.95 -14.04 8.68
N GLU A 6 6.77 -14.92 9.24
CA GLU A 6 8.22 -14.96 8.97
C GLU A 6 8.49 -15.44 7.55
N LYS A 7 7.80 -16.51 7.14
CA LYS A 7 7.85 -17.02 5.77
C LYS A 7 7.39 -15.97 4.75
N PHE A 8 6.27 -15.30 5.01
CA PHE A 8 5.77 -14.22 4.16
C PHE A 8 6.80 -13.08 4.03
N LYS A 9 7.40 -12.64 5.14
CA LYS A 9 8.46 -11.62 5.12
C LYS A 9 9.67 -12.08 4.29
N LEU A 10 10.10 -13.33 4.45
CA LEU A 10 11.21 -13.91 3.68
C LEU A 10 10.89 -13.98 2.17
N ASP A 11 9.68 -14.43 1.81
CA ASP A 11 9.22 -14.49 0.41
C ASP A 11 9.08 -13.09 -0.21
N ARG A 12 8.64 -12.07 0.55
CA ARG A 12 8.63 -10.67 0.09
C ARG A 12 10.06 -10.14 -0.12
N LEU A 13 11.00 -10.39 0.79
CA LEU A 13 12.40 -9.98 0.66
C LEU A 13 13.10 -10.65 -0.54
N ASN A 14 12.80 -11.93 -0.80
CA ASN A 14 13.32 -12.67 -1.95
C ASN A 14 12.60 -12.33 -3.27
N SER A 15 11.48 -11.62 -3.23
CA SER A 15 10.75 -11.23 -4.44
C SER A 15 11.51 -10.18 -5.25
N LYS A 16 11.46 -10.28 -6.58
CA LYS A 16 12.12 -9.30 -7.46
C LYS A 16 11.55 -7.91 -7.21
N VAL A 17 12.45 -6.95 -6.93
CA VAL A 17 12.12 -5.52 -6.83
C VAL A 17 11.36 -5.10 -8.08
N ASN A 18 10.12 -4.67 -7.89
CA ASN A 18 9.22 -4.26 -8.96
C ASN A 18 8.60 -2.89 -8.64
N THR A 19 7.92 -2.29 -9.62
CA THR A 19 7.31 -0.95 -9.51
C THR A 19 5.98 -0.89 -8.75
N PHE A 20 5.60 -1.99 -8.10
CA PHE A 20 4.43 -2.12 -7.22
C PHE A 20 4.83 -2.36 -5.75
N SER A 21 6.02 -2.91 -5.50
CA SER A 21 6.62 -3.02 -4.16
C SER A 21 6.97 -1.61 -3.66
N LEU A 22 6.39 -1.23 -2.53
CA LEU A 22 6.67 0.03 -1.84
C LEU A 22 7.24 -0.31 -0.47
N SER A 23 8.54 -0.09 -0.28
CA SER A 23 9.09 -0.04 1.07
C SER A 23 8.45 1.12 1.83
N LYS A 24 8.40 1.03 3.17
CA LYS A 24 7.87 2.10 4.03
C LYS A 24 8.47 3.47 3.68
N LEU A 25 9.77 3.55 3.40
CA LEU A 25 10.42 4.80 2.99
C LEU A 25 9.80 5.38 1.70
N LYS A 26 9.76 4.59 0.60
CA LYS A 26 9.20 5.03 -0.69
C LYS A 26 7.73 5.41 -0.61
N TYR A 27 6.96 4.72 0.23
CA TYR A 27 5.57 5.06 0.49
C TYR A 27 5.43 6.45 1.11
N HIS A 28 6.26 6.78 2.12
CA HIS A 28 6.26 8.11 2.74
C HIS A 28 6.82 9.19 1.80
N GLU A 29 7.87 8.89 1.02
CA GLU A 29 8.39 9.77 -0.04
C GLU A 29 7.30 10.12 -1.07
N HIS A 30 6.50 9.14 -1.50
CA HIS A 30 5.37 9.39 -2.39
C HIS A 30 4.29 10.28 -1.76
N ILE A 31 3.95 10.08 -0.49
CA ILE A 31 3.00 10.97 0.23
C ILE A 31 3.53 12.40 0.27
N GLN A 32 4.79 12.60 0.65
CA GLN A 32 5.41 13.94 0.70
C GLN A 32 5.46 14.56 -0.70
N LYS A 33 5.81 13.78 -1.74
CA LYS A 33 5.84 14.25 -3.12
C LYS A 33 4.44 14.67 -3.62
N VAL A 34 3.37 13.91 -3.33
CA VAL A 34 2.00 14.35 -3.66
C VAL A 34 1.66 15.66 -2.96
N LYS A 35 1.92 15.76 -1.64
CA LYS A 35 1.64 16.98 -0.86
C LYS A 35 2.39 18.20 -1.41
N GLN A 36 3.68 18.07 -1.72
CA GLN A 36 4.49 19.13 -2.33
C GLN A 36 3.97 19.54 -3.71
N LEU A 37 3.74 18.57 -4.62
CA LEU A 37 3.28 18.85 -5.97
C LEU A 37 1.86 19.46 -6.02
N LYS A 38 1.00 19.18 -5.03
CA LYS A 38 -0.30 19.85 -4.91
C LYS A 38 -0.17 21.35 -4.60
N ILE A 39 0.93 21.79 -3.99
CA ILE A 39 1.19 23.19 -3.61
C ILE A 39 2.02 23.93 -4.68
N MET A 40 2.88 23.23 -5.43
CA MET A 40 3.72 23.83 -6.47
C MET A 40 2.92 24.28 -7.69
N ASP A 41 3.05 25.55 -8.11
CA ASP A 41 2.39 26.05 -9.33
C ASP A 41 2.94 25.41 -10.61
N GLN A 42 4.27 25.30 -10.71
CA GLN A 42 4.96 24.67 -11.85
C GLN A 42 5.18 23.18 -11.59
N LYS A 43 4.89 22.34 -12.58
CA LYS A 43 4.97 20.87 -12.52
C LYS A 43 5.57 20.35 -13.81
N GLU A 44 6.53 19.43 -13.73
CA GLU A 44 7.05 18.77 -14.93
C GLU A 44 6.08 17.71 -15.47
N SER A 45 6.28 17.27 -16.72
CA SER A 45 5.53 16.15 -17.33
C SER A 45 5.58 14.87 -16.48
N ASN A 46 6.70 14.63 -15.79
CA ASN A 46 6.87 13.51 -14.87
C ASN A 46 6.00 13.65 -13.61
N ASP A 47 5.84 14.86 -13.09
CA ASP A 47 5.02 15.16 -11.92
C ASP A 47 3.53 15.09 -12.24
N LEU A 48 3.14 15.57 -13.42
CA LEU A 48 1.77 15.37 -13.94
C LEU A 48 1.45 13.88 -14.12
N ARG A 49 2.40 13.07 -14.63
CA ARG A 49 2.24 11.61 -14.71
C ARG A 49 2.17 10.95 -13.32
N PHE A 50 2.90 11.48 -12.34
CA PHE A 50 2.89 11.00 -10.97
C PHE A 50 1.54 11.27 -10.28
N LEU A 51 1.03 12.51 -10.37
CA LEU A 51 -0.28 12.90 -9.83
C LEU A 51 -1.46 12.19 -10.52
N LYS A 52 -1.32 11.81 -11.80
CA LYS A 52 -2.31 10.94 -12.49
C LYS A 52 -2.41 9.52 -11.92
N ARG A 53 -1.41 9.06 -11.14
CA ARG A 53 -1.38 7.71 -10.53
C ARG A 53 -1.63 7.73 -9.03
N TYR A 54 -1.14 8.75 -8.33
CA TYR A 54 -1.14 8.82 -6.88
C TYR A 54 -1.87 10.07 -6.38
N ASP A 55 -2.70 9.86 -5.37
CA ASP A 55 -3.17 10.94 -4.51
C ASP A 55 -3.00 10.58 -3.02
N VAL A 56 -3.32 11.50 -2.12
CA VAL A 56 -3.25 11.34 -0.67
C VAL A 56 -4.56 11.81 -0.03
N ILE A 57 -5.08 10.99 0.88
CA ILE A 57 -6.18 11.33 1.78
C ILE A 57 -5.69 11.31 3.23
N GLU A 58 -6.39 12.04 4.10
CA GLU A 58 -6.20 11.94 5.56
C GLU A 58 -7.34 11.11 6.15
N VAL A 59 -7.02 10.04 6.88
CA VAL A 59 -7.99 9.21 7.60
C VAL A 59 -7.55 9.19 9.07
N ASN A 60 -8.38 9.71 9.98
CA ASN A 60 -8.06 9.81 11.41
C ASN A 60 -6.67 10.44 11.69
N SER A 61 -6.35 11.53 10.99
CA SER A 61 -5.04 12.22 11.03
C SER A 61 -3.84 11.40 10.52
N ILE A 62 -4.08 10.29 9.82
CA ILE A 62 -3.05 9.47 9.16
C ILE A 62 -3.17 9.66 7.64
N SER A 63 -2.08 10.10 7.02
CA SER A 63 -1.99 10.24 5.57
C SER A 63 -1.90 8.87 4.90
N LYS A 64 -2.87 8.54 4.05
CA LYS A 64 -2.87 7.31 3.25
C LYS A 64 -2.67 7.64 1.77
N LEU A 65 -1.71 6.96 1.14
CA LEU A 65 -1.46 7.05 -0.30
C LEU A 65 -2.53 6.24 -1.03
N ILE A 66 -3.18 6.83 -2.02
CA ILE A 66 -4.27 6.23 -2.79
C ILE A 66 -3.97 6.25 -4.28
N HIS A 67 -4.66 5.38 -5.02
CA HIS A 67 -4.82 5.60 -6.45
C HIS A 67 -5.72 6.81 -6.67
N LEU A 68 -5.43 7.62 -7.70
CA LEU A 68 -6.29 8.75 -8.05
C LEU A 68 -7.70 8.23 -8.39
N VAL A 69 -8.70 8.63 -7.61
CA VAL A 69 -10.09 8.21 -7.80
C VAL A 69 -10.67 8.96 -9.00
N THR A 70 -11.16 8.21 -9.98
CA THR A 70 -12.12 8.71 -10.97
C THR A 70 -13.53 8.38 -10.49
N GLU A 71 -14.54 9.14 -10.94
CA GLU A 71 -15.92 9.17 -10.40
C GLU A 71 -16.68 7.83 -10.42
N GLN A 72 -16.09 6.76 -10.95
CA GLN A 72 -16.70 5.45 -11.18
C GLN A 72 -15.99 4.29 -10.47
N GLU A 73 -14.88 4.54 -9.75
CA GLU A 73 -14.12 3.48 -9.07
C GLU A 73 -14.17 3.52 -7.54
N ASN A 74 -14.20 2.33 -6.94
CA ASN A 74 -13.94 2.17 -5.51
C ASN A 74 -12.55 2.70 -5.14
N LEU A 75 -12.46 3.41 -4.01
CA LEU A 75 -11.21 3.91 -3.44
C LEU A 75 -10.21 2.77 -3.21
N LYS A 76 -9.03 2.87 -3.82
CA LYS A 76 -7.91 1.92 -3.64
C LYS A 76 -6.77 2.63 -2.90
N TYR A 77 -6.42 2.16 -1.71
CA TYR A 77 -5.22 2.62 -1.00
C TYR A 77 -4.02 1.70 -1.29
N TYR A 78 -2.83 2.28 -1.30
CA TYR A 78 -1.58 1.55 -1.30
C TYR A 78 -1.21 1.17 0.14
N VAL A 79 -0.52 0.04 0.30
CA VAL A 79 0.13 -0.36 1.54
C VAL A 79 1.63 -0.49 1.28
N PHE A 80 2.46 -0.29 2.31
CA PHE A 80 3.88 -0.61 2.22
C PHE A 80 4.13 -2.08 2.59
N ASP A 81 5.26 -2.62 2.12
CA ASP A 81 5.59 -4.05 2.22
C ASP A 81 5.58 -4.59 3.66
N GLU A 82 5.88 -3.73 4.63
CA GLU A 82 5.85 -4.05 6.06
C GLU A 82 4.43 -4.07 6.67
N GLU A 83 3.46 -3.33 6.11
CA GLU A 83 2.02 -3.31 6.53
C GLU A 83 1.19 -4.37 5.78
N LEU A 84 1.65 -4.82 4.61
CA LEU A 84 0.94 -5.74 3.71
C LEU A 84 0.46 -7.03 4.40
N TYR A 85 1.27 -7.63 5.26
CA TYR A 85 0.88 -8.85 6.00
C TYR A 85 -0.32 -8.58 6.92
N GLU A 86 -0.30 -7.47 7.64
CA GLU A 86 -1.28 -7.13 8.67
C GLU A 86 -2.66 -6.87 8.04
N VAL A 87 -2.68 -6.14 6.92
CA VAL A 87 -3.91 -5.90 6.13
C VAL A 87 -4.47 -7.18 5.53
N LEU A 88 -3.63 -8.10 5.03
CA LEU A 88 -4.08 -9.41 4.54
C LEU A 88 -4.63 -10.29 5.67
N PHE A 89 -4.01 -10.26 6.84
CA PHE A 89 -4.42 -11.00 8.03
C PHE A 89 -5.75 -10.48 8.60
N GLU A 90 -5.92 -9.16 8.67
CA GLU A 90 -7.17 -8.50 9.08
C GLU A 90 -8.31 -8.86 8.12
N ALA A 91 -8.12 -8.69 6.80
CA ALA A 91 -9.14 -9.01 5.80
C ALA A 91 -9.53 -10.50 5.80
N HIS A 92 -8.56 -11.40 5.98
CA HIS A 92 -8.82 -12.84 6.14
C HIS A 92 -9.67 -13.15 7.39
N THR A 93 -9.42 -12.44 8.49
CA THR A 93 -10.15 -12.60 9.75
C THR A 93 -11.57 -12.05 9.65
N LEU A 94 -11.73 -10.84 9.12
CA LEU A 94 -13.02 -10.14 8.98
C LEU A 94 -14.01 -10.87 8.07
N THR A 95 -13.52 -11.58 7.05
CA THR A 95 -14.38 -12.34 6.11
C THR A 95 -14.91 -13.66 6.68
N GLY A 96 -14.62 -13.99 7.94
CA GLY A 96 -15.25 -15.10 8.66
C GLY A 96 -14.93 -16.50 8.13
N HIS A 97 -13.86 -16.64 7.34
CA HIS A 97 -13.51 -17.87 6.64
C HIS A 97 -12.90 -18.96 7.55
N GLY A 98 -13.69 -19.48 8.49
CA GLY A 98 -13.38 -20.55 9.44
C GLY A 98 -13.21 -21.95 8.84
N GLY A 99 -12.60 -22.05 7.65
CA GLY A 99 -12.42 -23.29 6.90
C GLY A 99 -11.03 -23.42 6.28
N ARG A 100 -10.05 -24.07 6.93
CA ARG A 100 -9.96 -24.39 8.37
C ARG A 100 -8.51 -24.45 8.88
N ASP A 101 -7.54 -24.67 7.98
CA ASP A 101 -6.10 -24.70 8.30
C ASP A 101 -5.32 -23.50 7.70
N ARG A 102 -5.93 -22.70 6.83
CA ARG A 102 -5.34 -22.21 5.56
C ARG A 102 -4.30 -21.06 5.61
N MET A 103 -3.50 -20.94 6.68
CA MET A 103 -2.38 -19.98 6.73
C MET A 103 -0.93 -20.52 6.74
N ILE A 104 -0.43 -21.46 7.56
CA ILE A 104 -0.98 -22.55 8.38
C ILE A 104 0.00 -22.71 9.58
N LYS A 105 -0.31 -22.63 10.87
CA LYS A 105 -1.49 -22.32 11.71
C LYS A 105 -1.11 -21.16 12.66
N GLN A 106 -1.92 -20.86 13.69
CA GLN A 106 -1.52 -19.97 14.81
C GLN A 106 -0.22 -20.44 15.46
#